data_AF-A0A961JEV7-F1
#
_entry.id   AF-A0A961JEV7-F1
#
_cell.length_a   1.000
_cell.length_b   1.000
_cell.length_c   1.000
_cell.angle_alpha   90.00
_cell.angle_beta   90.00
_cell.angle_gamma   90.00
#
_symmetry.space_group_name_H-M   'P 1'
#
loop_
_entity.id
_entity.type
_entity.pdbx_description
1 polymer ?
#
loop_
_entity_poly.entity_id
_entity_poly.type
_entity_poly.pdbx_seq_one_letter_code
_entity_poly.pdbx_strand_id
1 'polypeptide(L)'
;MTFARWPRTDVGTVLLHWIAVGAIGVLLWTGLRLTADDVHQQWLRDYDGWLAGENLWGRHMLAGYVLSMVVAGYGVYVTRARLGERIRLNLARLQGLFGSVKTRWSAINVLLYWVFILATLGACVTGWMAYHGLGGAVLKVHLWCSWAVLAFPVLHLAALLRLGGIPHIARILRPKRIEPGGEEIDFAEIVAELLAEKRAAAARAAQRRAQPGQPS
;
A
#
# COMPACT_ATOMS: atom_id res chain seq x y z
N MET A 1 24.64 23.81 2.14
CA MET A 1 23.19 23.56 2.17
C MET A 1 22.88 22.38 1.26
N THR A 2 22.74 21.18 1.83
CA THR A 2 22.32 19.99 1.07
C THR A 2 20.82 20.10 0.82
N PHE A 3 20.42 20.37 -0.43
CA PHE A 3 19.03 20.26 -0.84
C PHE A 3 18.56 18.84 -0.52
N ALA A 4 17.61 18.69 0.40
CA ALA A 4 17.01 17.41 0.71
C ALA A 4 16.45 16.83 -0.60
N ARG A 5 17.11 15.79 -1.12
CA ARG A 5 16.68 15.12 -2.36
C ARG A 5 15.27 14.58 -2.12
N TRP A 6 14.32 15.03 -2.94
CA TRP A 6 12.94 14.57 -2.82
C TRP A 6 12.84 13.07 -3.06
N PRO A 7 11.99 12.33 -2.32
CA PRO A 7 11.81 10.90 -2.52
C PRO A 7 11.31 10.59 -3.94
N ARG A 8 11.85 9.53 -4.56
CA ARG A 8 11.47 9.06 -5.90
C ARG A 8 11.07 7.58 -5.84
N THR A 9 10.27 7.13 -6.81
CA THR A 9 9.79 5.74 -6.89
C THR A 9 10.25 5.11 -8.20
N ASP A 10 10.52 3.81 -8.20
CA ASP A 10 10.90 3.12 -9.42
C ASP A 10 9.80 3.15 -10.49
N VAL A 11 10.20 3.24 -11.78
CA VAL A 11 9.29 3.34 -12.94
C VAL A 11 8.26 2.21 -12.95
N GLY A 12 8.70 0.97 -12.66
CA GLY A 12 7.81 -0.20 -12.67
C GLY A 12 6.68 -0.09 -11.65
N THR A 13 6.99 0.35 -10.42
CA THR A 13 5.98 0.59 -9.39
C THR A 13 5.06 1.73 -9.79
N VAL A 14 5.58 2.84 -10.34
CA VAL A 14 4.74 3.98 -10.77
C VAL A 14 3.75 3.53 -11.84
N LEU A 15 4.21 2.80 -12.85
CA LEU A 15 3.36 2.33 -13.95
C LEU A 15 2.29 1.37 -13.46
N LEU A 16 2.69 0.30 -12.75
CA LEU A 16 1.75 -0.69 -12.22
C LEU A 16 0.74 -0.07 -11.26
N HIS A 17 1.16 0.91 -10.45
CA HIS A 17 0.28 1.63 -9.55
C HIS A 17 -0.80 2.42 -10.29
N TRP A 18 -0.44 3.22 -11.29
CA TRP A 18 -1.43 4.02 -12.01
C TRP A 18 -2.38 3.17 -12.86
N ILE A 19 -1.90 2.05 -13.42
CA ILE A 19 -2.80 1.07 -14.07
C ILE A 19 -3.76 0.47 -13.04
N ALA A 20 -3.28 0.10 -11.85
CA ALA A 20 -4.13 -0.39 -10.77
C ALA A 20 -5.18 0.64 -10.35
N VAL A 21 -4.78 1.90 -10.14
CA VAL A 21 -5.68 3.00 -9.76
C VAL A 21 -6.76 3.19 -10.82
N GLY A 22 -6.40 3.22 -12.11
CA GLY A 22 -7.36 3.32 -13.20
C GLY A 22 -8.34 2.14 -13.24
N ALA A 23 -7.82 0.91 -13.15
CA ALA A 23 -8.65 -0.30 -13.17
C ALA A 23 -9.62 -0.36 -11.97
N ILE A 24 -9.12 -0.06 -10.76
CA ILE A 24 -9.93 0.00 -9.54
C ILE A 24 -11.00 1.09 -9.65
N GLY A 25 -10.66 2.27 -10.20
CA GLY A 25 -11.63 3.34 -10.45
C GLY A 25 -12.79 2.87 -11.33
N VAL A 26 -12.50 2.19 -12.44
CA VAL A 26 -13.52 1.63 -13.34
C VAL A 26 -14.33 0.52 -12.66
N LEU A 27 -13.68 -0.38 -11.92
CA LEU A 27 -14.33 -1.48 -11.21
C LEU A 27 -15.28 -0.99 -10.11
N LEU A 28 -14.88 0.00 -9.33
CA LEU A 28 -15.72 0.60 -8.31
C LEU A 28 -16.91 1.32 -8.94
N TRP A 29 -16.66 2.10 -10.00
CA TRP A 29 -17.71 2.82 -10.73
C TRP A 29 -18.77 1.85 -11.28
N THR A 30 -18.34 0.84 -12.01
CA THR A 30 -19.24 -0.15 -12.62
C THR A 30 -19.86 -1.07 -11.57
N GLY A 31 -19.13 -1.44 -10.52
CA GLY A 31 -19.60 -2.29 -9.43
C GLY A 31 -20.68 -1.63 -8.58
N LEU A 32 -20.53 -0.34 -8.22
CA LEU A 32 -21.55 0.43 -7.50
C LEU A 32 -22.87 0.45 -8.27
N ARG A 33 -22.81 0.64 -9.60
CA ARG A 33 -24.01 0.58 -10.45
C ARG A 33 -24.62 -0.82 -10.50
N LEU A 34 -23.80 -1.87 -10.65
CA LEU A 34 -24.31 -3.25 -10.66
C LEU A 34 -25.05 -3.60 -9.35
N THR A 35 -24.71 -2.94 -8.23
CA THR A 35 -25.42 -3.10 -6.95
C THR A 35 -26.59 -2.13 -6.74
N ALA A 36 -26.75 -1.11 -7.58
CA ALA A 36 -27.80 -0.08 -7.45
C ALA A 36 -29.21 -0.61 -7.74
N ASP A 37 -29.31 -1.73 -8.46
CA ASP A 37 -30.57 -2.39 -8.76
C ASP A 37 -31.10 -3.23 -7.57
N ASP A 38 -30.33 -3.34 -6.48
CA ASP A 38 -30.76 -3.97 -5.22
C ASP A 38 -31.82 -3.10 -4.50
N VAL A 39 -32.86 -3.74 -3.97
CA VAL A 39 -34.03 -3.09 -3.35
C VAL A 39 -33.65 -2.22 -2.14
N HIS A 40 -32.55 -2.55 -1.47
CA HIS A 40 -32.05 -1.83 -0.30
C HIS A 40 -31.16 -0.61 -0.62
N GLN A 41 -30.82 -0.37 -1.89
CA GLN A 41 -29.84 0.63 -2.32
C GLN A 41 -30.47 1.75 -3.17
N GLN A 42 -31.72 2.13 -2.88
CA GLN A 42 -32.52 3.07 -3.69
C GLN A 42 -31.85 4.43 -3.95
N TRP A 43 -31.00 4.90 -3.02
CA TRP A 43 -30.25 6.16 -3.15
C TRP A 43 -29.24 6.16 -4.32
N LEU A 44 -28.83 5.00 -4.83
CA LEU A 44 -27.98 4.91 -6.01
C LEU A 44 -28.75 5.16 -7.32
N ARG A 45 -30.08 5.04 -7.32
CA ARG A 45 -30.93 5.30 -8.51
C ARG A 45 -30.97 6.78 -8.88
N ASP A 46 -30.75 7.66 -7.91
CA ASP A 46 -30.65 9.11 -8.14
C ASP A 46 -29.43 9.48 -9.02
N TYR A 47 -28.46 8.57 -9.14
CA TYR A 47 -27.27 8.72 -9.96
C TYR A 47 -27.35 7.97 -11.30
N ASP A 48 -28.51 7.43 -11.67
CA ASP A 48 -28.70 6.62 -12.88
C ASP A 48 -28.22 7.33 -14.15
N GLY A 49 -28.38 8.66 -14.27
CA GLY A 49 -27.89 9.43 -15.42
C GLY A 49 -26.37 9.49 -15.56
N TRP A 50 -25.62 9.39 -14.45
CA TRP A 50 -24.15 9.30 -14.46
C TRP A 50 -23.70 7.85 -14.61
N LEU A 51 -24.41 6.91 -13.98
CA LEU A 51 -24.03 5.50 -13.93
C LEU A 51 -24.50 4.69 -15.17
N ALA A 52 -25.42 5.21 -15.98
CA ALA A 52 -25.90 4.57 -17.21
C ALA A 52 -24.85 4.63 -18.33
N GLY A 53 -23.98 3.63 -18.36
CA GLY A 53 -23.16 3.32 -19.52
C GLY A 53 -23.69 2.08 -20.24
N GLU A 54 -23.67 2.08 -21.57
CA GLU A 54 -23.82 0.82 -22.31
C GLU A 54 -22.69 -0.16 -21.92
N ASN A 55 -23.03 -1.45 -21.82
CA ASN A 55 -22.09 -2.54 -21.57
C ASN A 55 -21.27 -2.42 -20.25
N LEU A 56 -21.92 -2.07 -19.14
CA LEU A 56 -21.29 -2.02 -17.80
C LEU A 56 -20.59 -3.33 -17.44
N TRP A 57 -21.23 -4.46 -17.74
CA TRP A 57 -20.69 -5.79 -17.48
C TRP A 57 -19.36 -6.02 -18.21
N GLY A 58 -19.32 -5.75 -19.52
CA GLY A 58 -18.10 -5.90 -20.31
C GLY A 58 -16.95 -5.01 -19.80
N ARG A 59 -17.25 -3.76 -19.42
CA ARG A 59 -16.26 -2.84 -18.84
C ARG A 59 -15.75 -3.32 -17.48
N HIS A 60 -16.64 -3.82 -16.61
CA HIS A 60 -16.28 -4.38 -15.31
C HIS A 60 -15.36 -5.60 -15.49
N MET A 61 -15.72 -6.52 -16.39
CA MET A 61 -14.91 -7.69 -16.70
C MET A 61 -13.54 -7.31 -17.24
N LEU A 62 -13.48 -6.40 -18.23
CA LEU A 62 -12.21 -5.94 -18.81
C LEU A 62 -11.30 -5.29 -17.75
N ALA A 63 -11.84 -4.41 -16.91
CA ALA A 63 -11.09 -3.79 -15.83
C ALA A 63 -10.64 -4.83 -14.78
N GLY A 64 -11.46 -5.85 -14.51
CA GLY A 64 -11.12 -6.98 -13.65
C GLY A 64 -9.97 -7.82 -14.18
N TYR A 65 -9.95 -8.09 -15.49
CA TYR A 65 -8.82 -8.74 -16.16
C TYR A 65 -7.54 -7.90 -16.06
N VAL A 66 -7.63 -6.61 -16.36
CA VAL A 66 -6.47 -5.69 -16.24
C VAL A 66 -5.93 -5.69 -14.81
N LEU A 67 -6.80 -5.58 -13.79
CA LEU A 67 -6.38 -5.60 -12.40
C LEU A 67 -5.72 -6.93 -12.01
N SER A 68 -6.29 -8.06 -12.47
CA SER A 68 -5.71 -9.40 -12.24
C SER A 68 -4.31 -9.51 -12.85
N MET A 69 -4.10 -8.98 -14.06
CA MET A 69 -2.79 -8.94 -14.71
C MET A 69 -1.81 -8.01 -13.98
N VAL A 70 -2.28 -6.89 -13.45
CA VAL A 70 -1.44 -5.99 -12.63
C VAL A 70 -1.00 -6.67 -11.34
N VAL A 71 -1.88 -7.39 -10.65
CA VAL A 71 -1.53 -8.13 -9.42
C VAL A 71 -0.50 -9.22 -9.72
N ALA A 72 -0.71 -10.02 -10.77
CA ALA A 72 0.25 -11.04 -11.20
C ALA A 72 1.60 -10.41 -11.62
N GLY A 73 1.54 -9.37 -12.45
CA GLY A 73 2.71 -8.64 -12.92
C GLY A 73 3.50 -7.98 -11.80
N TYR A 74 2.81 -7.44 -10.79
CA TYR A 74 3.44 -6.87 -9.60
C TYR A 74 4.13 -7.95 -8.75
N GLY A 75 3.52 -9.12 -8.57
CA GLY A 75 4.18 -10.26 -7.91
C GLY A 75 5.47 -10.69 -8.62
N VAL A 76 5.42 -10.80 -9.95
CA VAL A 76 6.61 -11.09 -10.78
C VAL A 76 7.65 -9.98 -10.67
N TYR A 77 7.21 -8.71 -10.67
CA TYR A 77 8.09 -7.56 -10.58
C TYR A 77 8.83 -7.52 -9.24
N VAL A 78 8.13 -7.64 -8.11
CA VAL A 78 8.73 -7.59 -6.78
C VAL A 78 9.71 -8.73 -6.57
N THR A 79 9.40 -9.93 -7.05
CA THR A 79 10.28 -11.10 -6.94
C THR A 79 11.54 -10.94 -7.79
N ARG A 80 11.41 -10.53 -9.06
CA ARG A 80 12.56 -10.38 -9.96
C ARG A 80 13.43 -9.16 -9.66
N ALA A 81 12.84 -8.06 -9.21
CA ALA A 81 13.57 -6.85 -8.82
C ALA A 81 14.11 -6.91 -7.38
N ARG A 82 13.93 -8.05 -6.66
CA ARG A 82 14.36 -8.25 -5.27
C ARG A 82 13.85 -7.18 -4.30
N LEU A 83 12.64 -6.68 -4.56
CA LEU A 83 12.01 -5.62 -3.76
C LEU A 83 11.25 -6.16 -2.53
N GLY A 84 11.38 -7.47 -2.25
CA GLY A 84 10.64 -8.18 -1.21
C GLY A 84 10.78 -7.54 0.18
N GLU A 85 11.97 -7.04 0.53
CA GLU A 85 12.23 -6.37 1.82
C GLU A 85 11.27 -5.21 2.10
N ARG A 86 10.78 -4.51 1.07
CA ARG A 86 9.84 -3.39 1.24
C ARG A 86 8.49 -3.86 1.80
N ILE A 87 8.06 -5.06 1.41
CA ILE A 87 6.74 -5.61 1.73
C ILE A 87 6.80 -6.75 2.75
N ARG A 88 7.97 -7.15 3.25
CA ARG A 88 8.08 -8.24 4.24
C ARG A 88 7.22 -7.94 5.48
N LEU A 89 6.33 -8.88 5.81
CA LEU A 89 5.76 -9.00 7.14
C LEU A 89 6.70 -9.84 7.99
N ASN A 90 7.22 -9.26 9.06
CA ASN A 90 7.99 -9.99 10.06
C ASN A 90 7.52 -9.57 11.46
N LEU A 91 7.82 -10.41 12.46
CA LEU A 91 7.45 -10.13 13.85
C LEU A 91 7.99 -8.77 14.33
N ALA A 92 9.19 -8.39 13.90
CA ALA A 92 9.81 -7.11 14.26
C ALA A 92 8.97 -5.91 13.77
N ARG A 93 8.40 -5.96 12.56
CA ARG A 93 7.49 -4.91 12.05
C ARG A 93 6.16 -4.91 12.79
N LEU A 94 5.64 -6.08 13.16
CA LEU A 94 4.41 -6.17 13.97
C LEU A 94 4.64 -5.60 15.38
N GLN A 95 5.78 -5.88 16.00
CA GLN A 95 6.18 -5.25 17.27
C GLN A 95 6.34 -3.73 17.14
N GLY A 96 6.69 -3.24 15.94
CA GLY A 96 6.71 -1.83 15.61
C GLY A 96 5.39 -1.09 15.82
N LEU A 97 4.25 -1.80 15.89
CA LEU A 97 2.94 -1.23 16.24
C LEU A 97 2.92 -0.60 17.65
N PHE A 98 3.74 -1.12 18.57
CA PHE A 98 3.87 -0.63 19.94
C PHE A 98 5.09 0.28 20.13
N GLY A 99 5.81 0.60 19.04
CA GLY A 99 7.01 1.44 19.06
C GLY A 99 6.70 2.94 18.96
N SER A 100 7.72 3.70 18.54
CA SER A 100 7.59 5.14 18.30
C SER A 100 6.47 5.44 17.28
N VAL A 101 5.94 6.67 17.29
CA VAL A 101 4.88 7.09 16.35
C VAL A 101 5.27 6.81 14.89
N LYS A 102 6.52 7.08 14.50
CA LYS A 102 7.03 6.85 13.15
C LYS A 102 7.11 5.35 12.82
N THR A 103 7.61 4.54 13.76
CA THR A 103 7.68 3.07 13.62
C THR A 103 6.29 2.46 13.50
N ARG A 104 5.34 2.94 14.31
CA ARG A 104 3.95 2.47 14.29
C ARG A 104 3.26 2.75 12.95
N TRP A 105 3.37 3.97 12.42
CA TRP A 105 2.82 4.29 11.11
C TRP A 105 3.48 3.50 9.98
N SER A 106 4.76 3.15 10.12
CA SER A 106 5.46 2.29 9.16
C SER A 106 4.89 0.87 9.17
N ALA A 107 4.67 0.30 10.35
CA ALA A 107 4.03 -1.00 10.52
C ALA A 107 2.58 -1.01 9.99
N ILE A 108 1.79 0.02 10.31
CA ILE A 108 0.42 0.19 9.80
C ILE A 108 0.42 0.24 8.27
N ASN A 109 1.32 0.99 7.65
CA ASN A 109 1.38 1.08 6.19
C ASN A 109 1.66 -0.27 5.52
N VAL A 110 2.50 -1.11 6.13
CA VAL A 110 2.77 -2.47 5.63
C VAL A 110 1.55 -3.37 5.82
N LEU A 111 0.87 -3.28 6.96
CA LEU A 111 -0.35 -4.03 7.21
C LEU A 111 -1.46 -3.65 6.20
N LEU A 112 -1.66 -2.36 5.98
CA LEU A 112 -2.61 -1.84 5.00
C LEU A 112 -2.31 -2.40 3.60
N TYR A 113 -1.04 -2.42 3.20
CA TYR A 113 -0.63 -3.01 1.93
C TYR A 113 -1.04 -4.49 1.83
N TRP A 114 -0.83 -5.30 2.87
CA TRP A 114 -1.21 -6.71 2.83
C TRP A 114 -2.71 -6.95 2.84
N VAL A 115 -3.45 -6.18 3.65
CA VAL A 115 -4.92 -6.20 3.64
C VAL A 115 -5.43 -5.87 2.24
N PHE A 116 -4.86 -4.86 1.59
CA PHE A 116 -5.21 -4.49 0.22
C PHE A 116 -4.88 -5.56 -0.81
N ILE A 117 -3.71 -6.19 -0.73
CA ILE A 117 -3.35 -7.30 -1.64
C ILE A 117 -4.30 -8.48 -1.46
N LEU A 118 -4.59 -8.87 -0.22
CA LEU A 118 -5.51 -9.97 0.08
C LEU A 118 -6.94 -9.66 -0.37
N ALA A 119 -7.42 -8.44 -0.12
CA ALA A 119 -8.75 -8.00 -0.57
C ALA A 119 -8.84 -7.96 -2.10
N THR A 120 -7.83 -7.43 -2.78
CA THR A 120 -7.77 -7.40 -4.25
C THR A 120 -7.74 -8.81 -4.84
N LEU A 121 -6.93 -9.71 -4.28
CA LEU A 121 -6.90 -11.13 -4.69
C LEU A 121 -8.25 -11.80 -4.46
N GLY A 122 -8.86 -11.57 -3.30
CA GLY A 122 -10.20 -12.07 -2.97
C GLY A 122 -11.23 -11.58 -3.98
N ALA A 123 -11.21 -10.30 -4.35
CA ALA A 123 -12.08 -9.74 -5.37
C ALA A 123 -11.84 -10.38 -6.75
N CYS A 124 -10.59 -10.58 -7.16
CA CYS A 124 -10.27 -11.24 -8.45
C CYS A 124 -10.79 -12.68 -8.48
N VAL A 125 -10.52 -13.48 -7.44
CA VAL A 125 -10.94 -14.89 -7.36
C VAL A 125 -12.47 -14.99 -7.31
N THR A 126 -13.13 -14.23 -6.46
CA THR A 126 -14.59 -14.26 -6.35
C THR A 126 -15.27 -13.69 -7.59
N GLY A 127 -14.70 -12.68 -8.25
CA GLY A 127 -15.18 -12.16 -9.53
C GLY A 127 -15.10 -13.21 -10.64
N TRP A 128 -13.98 -13.95 -10.70
CA TRP A 128 -13.83 -15.08 -11.62
C TRP A 128 -14.86 -16.19 -11.36
N MET A 129 -15.08 -16.55 -10.09
CA MET A 129 -16.09 -17.53 -9.70
C MET A 129 -17.50 -17.06 -10.08
N ALA A 130 -17.83 -15.79 -9.82
CA ALA A 130 -19.12 -15.21 -10.18
C ALA A 130 -19.35 -15.21 -11.71
N TYR A 131 -18.31 -14.94 -12.50
CA TYR A 131 -18.36 -15.04 -13.95
C TYR A 131 -18.71 -16.47 -14.44
N HIS A 132 -18.28 -17.50 -13.71
CA HIS A 132 -18.63 -18.91 -14.00
C HIS A 132 -20.00 -19.33 -13.43
N GLY A 133 -20.81 -18.39 -12.96
CA GLY A 133 -22.16 -18.64 -12.47
C GLY A 133 -22.26 -18.95 -10.98
N LEU A 134 -21.19 -18.86 -10.19
CA LEU A 134 -21.26 -19.04 -8.75
C LEU A 134 -21.78 -17.77 -8.07
N GLY A 135 -23.04 -17.79 -7.64
CA GLY A 135 -23.70 -16.67 -6.95
C GLY A 135 -23.62 -16.70 -5.42
N GLY A 136 -24.57 -16.02 -4.77
CA GLY A 136 -24.81 -16.11 -3.33
C GLY A 136 -23.62 -15.68 -2.47
N ALA A 137 -23.02 -16.63 -1.74
CA ALA A 137 -21.91 -16.38 -0.83
C ALA A 137 -20.68 -15.78 -1.54
N VAL A 138 -20.42 -16.17 -2.80
CA VAL A 138 -19.31 -15.63 -3.59
C VAL A 138 -19.47 -14.13 -3.82
N LEU A 139 -20.66 -13.68 -4.21
CA LEU A 139 -20.96 -12.26 -4.42
C LEU A 139 -20.90 -11.47 -3.11
N LYS A 140 -21.30 -12.07 -1.97
CA LYS A 140 -21.15 -11.44 -0.66
C LYS A 140 -19.68 -11.22 -0.30
N VAL A 141 -18.83 -12.23 -0.50
CA VAL A 141 -17.38 -12.10 -0.25
C VAL A 141 -16.78 -11.08 -1.20
N HIS A 142 -17.15 -11.10 -2.49
CA HIS A 142 -16.71 -10.13 -3.48
C HIS A 142 -17.03 -8.69 -3.05
N LEU A 143 -18.26 -8.45 -2.57
CA LEU A 143 -18.68 -7.15 -2.04
C LEU A 143 -17.84 -6.69 -0.84
N TRP A 144 -17.58 -7.57 0.12
CA TRP A 144 -16.72 -7.24 1.27
C TRP A 144 -15.28 -6.94 0.85
N CYS A 145 -14.74 -7.69 -0.11
CA CYS A 145 -13.44 -7.39 -0.70
C CYS A 145 -13.44 -6.00 -1.36
N SER A 146 -14.48 -5.65 -2.11
CA SER A 146 -14.63 -4.33 -2.75
C SER A 146 -14.67 -3.19 -1.73
N TRP A 147 -15.35 -3.37 -0.59
CA TRP A 147 -15.32 -2.37 0.50
C TRP A 147 -13.93 -2.20 1.11
N ALA A 148 -13.19 -3.28 1.32
CA ALA A 148 -11.81 -3.20 1.80
C ALA A 148 -10.89 -2.49 0.79
N VAL A 149 -11.05 -2.77 -0.51
CA VAL A 149 -10.35 -2.08 -1.60
C VAL A 149 -10.71 -0.60 -1.65
N LEU A 150 -11.97 -0.22 -1.42
CA LEU A 150 -12.42 1.17 -1.38
C LEU A 150 -11.90 1.95 -0.16
N ALA A 151 -11.86 1.31 1.00
CA ALA A 151 -11.36 1.93 2.23
C ALA A 151 -9.84 2.18 2.17
N PHE A 152 -9.11 1.32 1.45
CA PHE A 152 -7.65 1.36 1.40
C PHE A 152 -7.06 2.69 0.91
N PRO A 153 -7.47 3.29 -0.23
CA PRO A 153 -6.92 4.57 -0.69
C PRO A 153 -6.92 5.67 0.38
N VAL A 154 -8.01 5.80 1.13
CA VAL A 154 -8.14 6.81 2.20
C VAL A 154 -7.14 6.54 3.32
N LEU A 155 -7.09 5.30 3.81
CA LEU A 155 -6.18 4.88 4.88
C LEU A 155 -4.71 4.95 4.44
N HIS A 156 -4.44 4.58 3.19
CA HIS A 156 -3.11 4.60 2.59
C HIS A 156 -2.59 6.03 2.48
N LEU A 157 -3.38 6.97 1.94
CA LEU A 157 -3.02 8.38 1.87
C LEU A 157 -2.77 8.96 3.27
N ALA A 158 -3.64 8.65 4.24
CA ALA A 158 -3.45 9.07 5.62
C ALA A 158 -2.14 8.54 6.23
N ALA A 159 -1.80 7.27 5.99
CA ALA A 159 -0.54 6.68 6.44
C ALA A 159 0.68 7.36 5.79
N LEU A 160 0.64 7.65 4.48
CA LEU A 160 1.72 8.35 3.78
C LEU A 160 1.93 9.77 4.32
N LEU A 161 0.84 10.51 4.56
CA LEU A 161 0.90 11.84 5.17
C LEU A 161 1.59 11.81 6.54
N ARG A 162 1.29 10.80 7.36
CA ARG A 162 1.87 10.67 8.71
C ARG A 162 3.32 10.21 8.71
N LEU A 163 3.78 9.52 7.66
CA LEU A 163 5.15 9.03 7.55
C LEU A 163 6.14 10.09 7.03
N GLY A 164 5.73 10.88 6.06
CA GLY A 164 6.65 11.82 5.40
C GLY A 164 5.96 12.98 4.68
N GLY A 165 4.68 13.24 4.99
CA GLY A 165 3.93 14.35 4.43
C GLY A 165 3.73 14.29 2.92
N ILE A 166 3.46 15.46 2.33
CA ILE A 166 3.22 15.63 0.89
C ILE A 166 4.37 15.14 0.00
N PRO A 167 5.67 15.37 0.33
CA PRO A 167 6.78 14.85 -0.48
C PRO A 167 6.76 13.32 -0.62
N HIS A 168 6.27 12.62 0.42
CA HIS A 168 6.16 11.17 0.42
C HIS A 168 4.99 10.66 -0.44
N ILE A 169 3.96 11.48 -0.67
CA ILE A 169 2.90 11.18 -1.65
C ILE A 169 3.40 11.48 -3.06
N ALA A 170 4.00 12.66 -3.26
CA ALA A 170 4.47 13.13 -4.56
C ALA A 170 5.54 12.23 -5.21
N ARG A 171 6.17 11.34 -4.44
CA ARG A 171 7.11 10.33 -4.95
C ARG A 171 6.50 9.42 -6.03
N ILE A 172 5.19 9.19 -6.02
CA ILE A 172 4.53 8.34 -7.02
C ILE A 172 4.41 9.03 -8.38
N LEU A 173 4.54 10.35 -8.42
CA LEU A 173 4.55 11.16 -9.64
C LEU A 173 5.97 11.32 -10.21
N ARG A 174 7.00 10.80 -9.51
CA ARG A 174 8.41 11.04 -9.83
C ARG A 174 9.14 9.72 -10.07
N PRO A 175 9.07 9.17 -11.29
CA PRO A 175 9.75 7.93 -11.64
C PRO A 175 11.28 8.09 -11.59
N LYS A 176 11.97 7.09 -11.03
CA LYS A 176 13.42 6.87 -11.12
C LYS A 176 13.65 5.50 -11.77
N ARG A 177 14.66 5.34 -12.63
CA ARG A 177 15.04 4.01 -13.12
C ARG A 177 15.63 3.18 -11.97
N ILE A 178 15.39 1.86 -11.98
CA ILE A 178 16.15 0.95 -11.13
C ILE A 178 17.57 0.93 -11.68
N GLU A 179 18.53 1.44 -10.91
CA GLU A 179 19.95 1.31 -11.21
C GLU A 179 20.34 -0.16 -10.92
N PRO A 180 20.85 -0.92 -11.90
CA PRO A 180 21.38 -2.25 -11.64
C PRO A 180 22.54 -2.11 -10.65
N GLY A 181 22.39 -2.69 -9.45
CA GLY A 181 23.36 -2.53 -8.37
C GLY A 181 23.15 -1.31 -7.48
N GLY A 182 21.94 -0.74 -7.42
CA GLY A 182 21.63 0.35 -6.49
C GLY A 182 21.92 -0.07 -5.05
N GLU A 183 22.99 0.52 -4.50
CA GLU A 183 23.44 0.55 -3.10
C GLU A 183 22.63 -0.42 -2.24
N GLU A 184 23.13 -1.66 -2.12
CA GLU A 184 22.73 -2.51 -1.00
C GLU A 184 22.77 -1.59 0.22
N ILE A 185 21.63 -1.44 0.90
CA ILE A 185 21.63 -0.84 2.21
C ILE A 185 22.66 -1.63 2.98
N ASP A 186 23.84 -1.05 3.19
CA ASP A 186 24.93 -1.75 3.83
C ASP A 186 24.51 -1.87 5.28
N PHE A 187 23.88 -3.00 5.59
CA PHE A 187 23.42 -3.30 6.92
C PHE A 187 24.60 -3.27 7.88
N ALA A 188 25.85 -3.46 7.40
CA ALA A 188 27.04 -3.25 8.21
C ALA A 188 27.25 -1.76 8.53
N GLU A 189 27.01 -0.84 7.60
CA GLU A 189 27.07 0.60 7.85
C GLU A 189 25.97 1.06 8.82
N ILE A 190 24.72 0.62 8.62
CA ILE A 190 23.60 0.94 9.55
C ILE A 190 23.83 0.35 10.94
N VAL A 191 24.34 -0.88 11.03
CA VAL A 191 24.67 -1.52 12.32
C VAL A 191 25.88 -0.83 12.97
N ALA A 192 26.88 -0.41 12.19
CA ALA A 192 28.01 0.35 12.68
C ALA A 192 27.57 1.71 13.23
N GLU A 193 26.65 2.40 12.55
CA GLU A 193 26.11 3.68 12.99
C GLU A 193 25.29 3.54 14.28
N LEU A 194 24.42 2.51 14.36
CA LEU A 194 23.67 2.16 15.58
C LEU A 194 24.57 1.75 16.75
N LEU A 195 25.65 1.01 16.49
CA LEU A 195 26.63 0.64 17.51
C LEU A 195 27.44 1.84 17.97
N ALA A 196 27.79 2.77 17.06
CA ALA A 196 28.46 4.02 17.39
C ALA A 196 27.57 4.90 18.26
N GLU A 197 26.28 5.05 17.92
CA GLU A 197 25.30 5.74 18.77
C GLU A 197 25.17 5.10 20.14
N LYS A 198 25.08 3.76 20.22
CA LYS A 198 25.01 3.06 21.51
C LYS A 198 26.28 3.24 22.34
N ARG A 199 27.46 3.21 21.73
CA ARG A 199 28.74 3.47 22.42
C ARG A 199 28.83 4.91 22.90
N ALA A 200 28.39 5.87 22.10
CA ALA A 200 28.34 7.28 22.49
C ALA A 200 27.34 7.51 23.65
N ALA A 201 26.17 6.86 23.61
CA ALA A 201 25.20 6.92 24.70
C ALA A 201 25.72 6.27 25.99
N ALA A 202 26.42 5.13 25.87
CA ALA A 202 27.07 4.47 27.00
C ALA A 202 28.22 5.31 27.59
N ALA A 203 29.03 5.96 26.75
CA ALA A 203 30.09 6.86 27.17
C ALA A 203 29.54 8.11 27.88
N ARG A 204 28.44 8.70 27.38
CA ARG A 204 27.74 9.81 28.05
C ARG A 204 27.14 9.39 29.38
N ALA A 205 26.58 8.18 29.46
CA ALA A 205 26.05 7.63 30.71
C ALA A 205 27.17 7.34 31.72
N ALA A 206 28.33 6.84 31.26
CA ALA A 206 29.51 6.62 32.07
C ALA A 206 30.13 7.94 32.55
N GLN A 207 30.21 8.97 31.70
CA GLN A 207 30.65 10.32 32.09
C GLN A 207 29.70 10.95 33.12
N ARG A 208 28.38 10.79 32.96
CA ARG A 208 27.40 11.23 33.97
C ARG A 208 27.53 10.49 35.30
N ARG A 209 27.93 9.21 35.29
CA ARG A 209 28.21 8.44 36.51
C ARG A 209 29.57 8.79 37.12
N ALA A 210 30.54 9.20 36.31
CA ALA A 210 31.89 9.61 36.73
C ALA A 210 31.97 11.07 37.20
N GLN A 211 30.92 11.87 37.01
CA GLN A 211 30.71 13.15 37.71
C GLN A 211 29.65 13.01 38.82
N PRO A 212 29.96 12.34 39.95
CA PRO A 212 29.13 12.46 41.14
C PRO A 212 29.43 13.83 41.79
N GLY A 213 28.58 14.82 41.52
CA GLY A 213 28.56 16.07 42.28
C GLY A 213 29.03 17.30 41.49
N GLN A 214 28.11 17.88 40.73
CA GLN A 214 27.94 19.33 40.78
C GLN A 214 26.52 19.60 41.29
N PRO A 215 26.35 19.98 42.58
CA PRO A 215 25.09 20.52 43.04
C PRO A 215 24.83 21.89 42.39
N SER A 216 23.59 21.99 41.88
CA SER A 216 22.77 23.17 41.52
C SER A 216 23.46 24.40 40.94
#